data_AF-A0A9Q3M738-F1
#
_entry.id   AF-A0A9Q3M738-F1
#
_cell.length_a   1.000
_cell.length_b   1.000
_cell.length_c   1.000
_cell.angle_alpha   90.00
_cell.angle_beta   90.00
_cell.angle_gamma   90.00
#
_symmetry.space_group_name_H-M   'P 1'
#
loop_
_entity.id
_entity.type
_entity.pdbx_description
1 polymer ?
#
loop_
_entity_poly.entity_id
_entity_poly.type
_entity_poly.pdbx_seq_one_letter_code
_entity_poly.pdbx_strand_id
1 'polypeptide(L)'
;MSPSAEAQVLMQDAWPIRRFGKLDNIFYHAVRFISPRVTKQFTPRRARSIWEGTARRIDSEEMDALRAAIIEEAHREQQELRARLADLDKKVAAFDARVAREAVAGKGE
;
A
#
# COMPACT_ATOMS: atom_id res chain seq x y z
N MET A 1 7.98 16.10 -15.92
CA MET A 1 7.39 16.16 -14.57
C MET A 1 8.42 16.80 -13.64
N SER A 2 8.05 17.71 -12.75
CA SER A 2 9.02 18.28 -11.79
C SER A 2 9.31 17.28 -10.67
N PRO A 3 10.51 17.29 -10.05
CA PRO A 3 10.82 16.40 -8.92
C PRO A 3 9.81 16.52 -7.77
N SER A 4 9.30 17.72 -7.49
CA SER A 4 8.28 17.94 -6.48
C SER A 4 6.94 17.28 -6.83
N ALA A 5 6.53 17.32 -8.09
CA ALA A 5 5.30 16.67 -8.54
C ALA A 5 5.45 15.14 -8.53
N GLU A 6 6.62 14.62 -8.94
CA GLU A 6 6.93 13.18 -8.85
C GLU A 6 6.90 12.72 -7.38
N ALA A 7 7.58 13.43 -6.48
CA ALA A 7 7.60 13.13 -5.05
C ALA A 7 6.21 13.15 -4.42
N GLN A 8 5.34 14.09 -4.83
CA GLN A 8 3.97 14.15 -4.36
C GLN A 8 3.19 12.90 -4.71
N VAL A 9 3.22 12.48 -5.98
CA VAL A 9 2.53 11.26 -6.45
C VAL A 9 3.09 10.04 -5.71
N LEU A 10 4.41 9.91 -5.66
CA LEU A 10 5.04 8.77 -5.01
C LEU A 10 4.70 8.68 -3.52
N MET A 11 4.60 9.82 -2.83
CA MET A 11 4.21 9.85 -1.43
C MET A 11 2.73 9.47 -1.22
N GLN A 12 1.84 9.91 -2.13
CA GLN A 12 0.41 9.56 -2.07
C GLN A 12 0.17 8.07 -2.34
N ASP A 13 0.94 7.49 -3.26
CA ASP A 13 0.86 6.07 -3.61
C ASP A 13 1.48 5.17 -2.54
N ALA A 14 2.59 5.59 -1.91
CA ALA A 14 3.23 4.83 -0.83
C ALA A 14 2.41 4.81 0.47
N TRP A 15 1.62 5.86 0.74
CA TRP A 15 0.78 5.95 1.93
C TRP A 15 -0.64 6.39 1.59
N PRO A 16 -1.43 5.52 0.95
CA PRO A 16 -2.73 5.92 0.45
C PRO A 16 -3.73 6.11 1.61
N ILE A 17 -4.52 7.19 1.55
CA ILE A 17 -5.51 7.55 2.59
C ILE A 17 -6.44 6.38 2.92
N ARG A 18 -6.84 5.59 1.91
CA ARG A 18 -7.70 4.41 2.08
C ARG A 18 -7.18 3.40 3.13
N ARG A 19 -5.86 3.29 3.29
CA ARG A 19 -5.21 2.35 4.22
C ARG A 19 -4.85 3.02 5.55
N PHE A 20 -4.32 4.24 5.51
CA PHE A 20 -3.80 4.93 6.70
C PHE A 20 -4.86 5.77 7.43
N GLY A 21 -6.02 6.00 6.81
CA GLY A 21 -7.19 6.66 7.38
C GLY A 21 -7.07 8.19 7.42
N LYS A 22 -6.17 8.71 8.25
CA LYS A 22 -5.99 10.16 8.46
C LYS A 22 -4.58 10.63 8.08
N LEU A 23 -4.46 11.90 7.72
CA LEU A 23 -3.19 12.51 7.31
C LEU A 23 -2.10 12.42 8.39
N ASP A 24 -2.45 12.54 9.67
CA ASP A 24 -1.46 12.42 10.76
C ASP A 24 -0.80 11.04 10.79
N ASN A 25 -1.57 9.97 10.50
CA ASN A 25 -1.02 8.62 10.41
C ASN A 25 -0.07 8.51 9.22
N ILE A 26 -0.47 9.06 8.07
CA ILE A 26 0.38 9.10 6.87
C ILE A 26 1.72 9.76 7.19
N PHE A 27 1.70 10.96 7.79
CA PHE A 27 2.93 11.68 8.12
C PHE A 27 3.76 10.97 9.18
N TYR A 28 3.12 10.35 10.18
CA TYR A 28 3.81 9.52 11.16
C TYR A 28 4.54 8.34 10.50
N HIS A 29 3.85 7.57 9.65
CA HIS A 29 4.43 6.41 8.97
C HIS A 29 5.48 6.80 7.93
N ALA A 30 5.26 7.88 7.18
CA ALA A 30 6.24 8.42 6.24
C ALA A 30 7.53 8.84 6.94
N VAL A 31 7.43 9.58 8.06
CA VAL A 31 8.61 9.98 8.84
C VAL A 31 9.33 8.76 9.38
N ARG A 32 8.60 7.78 9.95
CA ARG A 32 9.20 6.56 10.50
C ARG A 32 9.94 5.75 9.42
N PHE A 33 9.45 5.74 8.19
CA PHE A 33 10.07 5.02 7.09
C PHE A 33 11.26 5.79 6.49
N ILE A 34 11.10 7.09 6.23
CA ILE A 34 12.08 7.88 5.48
C ILE A 34 13.25 8.32 6.37
N SER A 35 13.01 8.69 7.63
CA SER A 35 14.07 9.21 8.52
C SER A 35 15.33 8.34 8.62
N PRO A 36 15.26 7.00 8.74
CA PRO A 36 16.47 6.17 8.78
C PRO A 36 17.15 5.98 7.40
N ARG A 37 16.56 6.49 6.31
CA ARG A 37 17.04 6.32 4.92
C ARG A 37 17.64 7.60 4.34
N VAL A 38 17.59 8.70 5.09
CA VAL A 38 18.12 9.99 4.66
C VAL A 38 19.06 10.52 5.73
N THR A 39 20.05 11.30 5.31
CA THR A 39 21.04 11.91 6.20
C THR A 39 20.45 13.13 6.93
N LYS A 40 19.58 13.88 6.26
CA LYS A 40 18.95 15.08 6.82
C LYS A 40 17.75 14.74 7.69
N GLN A 41 17.47 15.60 8.66
CA GLN A 41 16.30 15.43 9.50
C GLN A 41 15.01 15.49 8.68
N PHE A 42 14.30 14.38 8.58
CA PHE A 42 13.00 14.29 7.94
C PHE A 42 11.88 14.45 8.98
N THR A 43 11.06 15.49 8.85
CA THR A 43 10.05 15.87 9.85
C THR A 43 8.62 15.72 9.32
N PRO A 44 7.60 15.66 10.19
CA PRO A 44 6.20 15.63 9.74
C PRO A 44 5.82 16.84 8.88
N ARG A 45 6.40 18.02 9.17
CA ARG A 45 6.22 19.22 8.35
C ARG A 45 6.80 19.02 6.95
N ARG A 46 7.97 18.39 6.84
CA ARG A 46 8.59 18.06 5.55
C ARG A 46 7.73 17.07 4.77
N ALA A 47 7.28 16.00 5.42
CA ALA A 47 6.35 15.03 4.84
C ALA A 47 5.09 15.73 4.30
N ARG A 48 4.46 16.60 5.10
CA ARG A 48 3.28 17.38 4.67
C ARG A 48 3.57 18.24 3.44
N SER A 49 4.71 18.94 3.40
CA SER A 49 5.06 19.78 2.24
C SER A 49 5.23 18.98 0.94
N ILE A 50 5.69 17.73 1.03
CA ILE A 50 5.80 16.83 -0.13
C ILE A 50 4.41 16.36 -0.54
N TRP A 51 3.59 15.92 0.42
CA TRP A 51 2.21 15.48 0.19
C TRP A 51 1.34 16.54 -0.50
N GLU A 52 1.45 17.78 -0.06
CA GLU A 52 0.70 18.93 -0.61
C GLU A 52 1.31 19.45 -1.92
N GLY A 53 2.50 18.98 -2.32
CA GLY A 53 3.21 19.48 -3.51
C GLY A 53 3.82 20.87 -3.34
N THR A 54 3.91 21.38 -2.10
CA THR A 54 4.44 22.71 -1.77
C THR A 54 5.96 22.72 -1.54
N ALA A 55 6.60 21.54 -1.54
CA ALA A 55 8.04 21.41 -1.41
C ALA A 55 8.78 22.01 -2.62
N ARG A 56 9.57 23.06 -2.40
CA ARG A 56 10.36 23.73 -3.46
C ARG A 56 11.49 22.87 -4.05
N ARG A 57 12.10 22.02 -3.22
CA ARG A 57 13.17 21.09 -3.61
C ARG A 57 12.89 19.72 -3.01
N ILE A 58 13.33 18.68 -3.68
CA ILE A 58 13.37 17.30 -3.19
C ILE A 58 14.81 16.84 -3.33
N ASP A 59 15.41 16.40 -2.22
CA ASP A 59 16.77 15.87 -2.23
C ASP A 59 16.75 14.45 -2.82
N SER A 60 17.84 14.02 -3.45
CA SER A 60 17.92 12.69 -4.09
C SER A 60 17.67 11.55 -3.11
N GLU A 61 18.18 11.64 -1.88
CA GLU A 61 17.95 10.64 -0.83
C GLU A 61 16.46 10.51 -0.45
N GLU A 62 15.75 11.66 -0.32
CA GLU A 62 14.30 11.65 -0.09
C GLU A 62 13.60 10.97 -1.26
N MET A 63 14.12 11.19 -2.46
CA MET A 63 13.52 10.69 -3.67
C MET A 63 13.65 9.16 -3.78
N ASP A 64 14.83 8.64 -3.49
CA ASP A 64 15.08 7.20 -3.47
C ASP A 64 14.33 6.51 -2.32
N ALA A 65 14.20 7.18 -1.16
CA ALA A 65 13.40 6.67 -0.04
C ALA A 65 11.91 6.55 -0.39
N LEU A 66 11.34 7.52 -1.13
CA LEU A 66 9.96 7.45 -1.60
C LEU A 66 9.74 6.31 -2.60
N ARG A 67 10.67 6.11 -3.55
CA ARG A 67 10.61 4.99 -4.49
C ARG A 67 10.66 3.65 -3.77
N ALA A 68 11.54 3.52 -2.77
CA ALA A 68 11.61 2.33 -1.92
C ALA A 68 10.30 2.09 -1.15
N ALA A 69 9.65 3.15 -0.68
CA ALA A 69 8.38 3.05 0.04
C ALA A 69 7.25 2.47 -0.83
N ILE A 70 7.19 2.83 -2.11
CA ILE A 70 6.20 2.26 -3.05
C ILE A 70 6.42 0.78 -3.27
N ILE A 71 7.67 0.34 -3.43
CA ILE A 71 7.96 -1.08 -3.61
C ILE A 71 7.55 -1.88 -2.37
N GLU A 72 7.81 -1.35 -1.18
CA GLU A 72 7.37 -1.96 0.09
C GLU A 72 5.83 -2.05 0.16
N GLU A 73 5.13 -1.00 -0.25
CA GLU A 73 3.68 -0.97 -0.28
C GLU A 73 3.09 -1.93 -1.32
N ALA A 74 3.72 -2.05 -2.49
CA ALA A 74 3.36 -2.99 -3.54
C ALA A 74 3.57 -4.45 -3.09
N HIS A 75 4.66 -4.74 -2.38
CA HIS A 75 4.86 -6.06 -1.77
C HIS A 75 3.77 -6.40 -0.75
N ARG A 76 3.38 -5.43 0.09
CA ARG A 76 2.27 -5.61 1.04
C ARG A 76 0.95 -5.85 0.32
N GLU A 77 0.61 -5.02 -0.66
CA GLU A 77 -0.63 -5.18 -1.44
C GLU A 77 -0.66 -6.52 -2.19
N GLN A 78 0.47 -6.96 -2.75
CA GLN A 78 0.58 -8.29 -3.37
C GLN A 78 0.25 -9.41 -2.38
N GLN A 79 0.78 -9.34 -1.15
CA GLN A 79 0.52 -10.35 -0.12
C GLN A 79 -0.96 -10.38 0.29
N GLU A 80 -1.57 -9.21 0.50
CA GLU A 80 -3.00 -9.08 0.82
C GLU A 80 -3.89 -9.63 -0.29
N LEU A 81 -3.59 -9.31 -1.54
CA LEU A 81 -4.33 -9.82 -2.70
C LEU A 81 -4.22 -11.34 -2.81
N ARG A 82 -3.03 -11.91 -2.59
CA ARG A 82 -2.84 -13.37 -2.55
C ARG A 82 -3.64 -14.03 -1.44
N ALA A 83 -3.65 -13.44 -0.25
CA ALA A 83 -4.45 -13.96 0.87
C ALA A 83 -5.95 -13.89 0.56
N ARG A 84 -6.39 -12.81 -0.08
CA ARG A 84 -7.79 -12.66 -0.51
C ARG A 84 -8.18 -13.67 -1.58
N LEU A 85 -7.31 -13.91 -2.56
CA LEU A 85 -7.53 -14.94 -3.57
C LEU A 85 -7.70 -16.32 -2.91
N ALA A 86 -6.80 -16.68 -2.00
CA ALA A 86 -6.88 -17.96 -1.29
C ALA A 86 -8.17 -18.12 -0.45
N ASP A 87 -8.68 -17.04 0.14
CA ASP A 87 -9.97 -17.04 0.84
C ASP A 87 -11.15 -17.25 -0.12
N LEU A 88 -11.11 -16.62 -1.29
CA LEU A 88 -12.13 -16.81 -2.32
C LEU A 88 -12.11 -18.22 -2.88
N ASP A 89 -10.94 -18.78 -3.18
CA ASP A 89 -10.78 -20.14 -3.67
C ASP A 89 -11.38 -21.17 -2.70
N LYS A 90 -11.17 -20.98 -1.39
CA LYS A 90 -11.77 -21.83 -0.35
C LYS A 90 -13.30 -21.78 -0.38
N LYS A 91 -13.89 -20.60 -0.58
CA LYS A 91 -15.34 -20.43 -0.65
C LYS A 91 -15.94 -21.11 -1.87
N VAL A 92 -15.29 -20.95 -3.02
CA VAL A 92 -15.70 -21.62 -4.27
C VAL A 92 -15.61 -23.14 -4.10
N ALA A 93 -14.48 -23.66 -3.62
CA ALA A 93 -14.30 -25.10 -3.40
C ALA A 93 -15.32 -25.68 -2.40
N ALA A 94 -15.66 -24.96 -1.33
CA ALA A 94 -16.68 -25.38 -0.37
C ALA A 94 -18.09 -25.45 -1.00
N PHE A 95 -18.42 -24.50 -1.88
CA PHE A 95 -19.68 -24.50 -2.61
C PHE A 95 -19.74 -25.68 -3.60
N ASP A 96 -18.69 -25.89 -4.39
CA ASP A 96 -18.64 -26.99 -5.38
C ASP A 96 -18.75 -28.36 -4.71
N ALA A 97 -18.07 -28.55 -3.57
CA ALA A 97 -18.17 -29.78 -2.79
C ALA A 97 -19.59 -30.04 -2.26
N ARG A 98 -20.34 -28.98 -1.90
CA ARG A 98 -21.74 -29.10 -1.48
C ARG A 98 -22.63 -29.52 -2.65
N VAL A 99 -22.50 -28.86 -3.80
CA VAL A 99 -23.27 -29.18 -5.02
C VAL A 99 -23.00 -30.61 -5.48
N ALA A 100 -21.75 -31.05 -5.46
CA ALA A 100 -21.39 -32.42 -5.82
C ALA A 100 -22.06 -33.47 -4.91
N ARG A 101 -22.16 -33.21 -3.60
CA ARG A 101 -22.86 -34.11 -2.66
C ARG A 101 -24.36 -34.17 -2.93
N GLU A 102 -25.01 -33.05 -3.22
CA GLU A 102 -26.44 -32.97 -3.54
C GLU A 102 -26.77 -33.74 -4.84
N ALA A 103 -25.90 -33.63 -5.86
CA ALA A 103 -26.07 -34.34 -7.13
C ALA A 103 -25.93 -35.88 -7.00
N VAL A 104 -25.08 -36.36 -6.09
CA VAL A 104 -24.95 -37.80 -5.79
C VAL A 104 -26.17 -38.31 -5.01
N ALA A 105 -26.69 -37.51 -4.08
CA ALA A 105 -27.89 -37.87 -3.31
C ALA A 105 -29.16 -37.97 -4.18
N GLY A 106 -29.33 -37.07 -5.17
CA GLY A 106 -30.49 -37.09 -6.08
C GLY A 106 -30.46 -38.17 -7.18
N LYS A 107 -29.37 -38.94 -7.31
CA LYS A 107 -29.26 -40.07 -8.25
C LYS A 107 -29.51 -41.45 -7.61
N GLY A 108 -29.72 -41.47 -6.29
CA GLY A 108 -29.92 -42.69 -5.51
C GLY A 108 -31.39 -43.05 -5.23
N GLU A 109 -32.34 -42.31 -5.80
CA GLU A 109 -33.80 -42.59 -5.75
C GLU A 109 -34.30 -43.17 -7.08
#